data_AF-A0A0C9TG93-F1
#
_entry.id   AF-A0A0C9TG93-F1
#
_cell.length_a   1.000
_cell.length_b   1.000
_cell.length_c   1.000
_cell.angle_alpha   90.00
_cell.angle_beta   90.00
_cell.angle_gamma   90.00
#
_symmetry.space_group_name_H-M   'P 1'
#
loop_
_entity.id
_entity.type
_entity.pdbx_description
1 polymer ?
#
loop_
_entity_poly.entity_id
_entity_poly.type
_entity_poly.pdbx_seq_one_letter_code
_entity_poly.pdbx_strand_id
1 'polypeptide(L)'
;FNQASTSARATILNTLHDVMGKILGLPGEYFETEYSRESQPDIRAMLGITIEHPRTYPLLFPMLYPDLDVGSKKLFGNWQVLAKILKAALFGPTSIQATHQSGHLLTRRKTYTQIWGVTTLTPGAVAWAITVLLFFLSPDISFLGDGVGVTSKISYKERFGQYKRLLIQ
;
A
#
# COMPACT_ATOMS: atom_id res chain seq x y z
N PHE A 1 -13.09 21.93 -1.16
CA PHE A 1 -11.94 21.27 -0.52
C PHE A 1 -12.20 19.77 -0.29
N ASN A 2 -13.26 19.38 0.44
CA ASN A 2 -13.58 17.97 0.71
C ASN A 2 -13.78 17.11 -0.55
N GLN A 3 -14.48 17.61 -1.57
CA GLN A 3 -14.70 16.86 -2.81
C GLN A 3 -13.39 16.60 -3.60
N ALA A 4 -12.52 17.61 -3.72
CA ALA A 4 -11.23 17.48 -4.40
C ALA A 4 -10.27 16.51 -3.67
N SER A 5 -10.29 16.50 -2.34
CA SER A 5 -9.50 15.57 -1.52
C SER A 5 -10.00 14.12 -1.67
N THR A 6 -11.32 13.90 -1.68
CA THR A 6 -11.92 12.59 -1.92
C THR A 6 -11.63 12.08 -3.34
N SER A 7 -11.76 12.93 -4.36
CA SER A 7 -11.44 12.59 -5.73
C SER A 7 -9.95 12.24 -5.92
N ALA A 8 -9.04 13.03 -5.33
CA ALA A 8 -7.61 12.73 -5.38
C ALA A 8 -7.26 11.40 -4.71
N ARG A 9 -7.89 11.09 -3.56
CA ARG A 9 -7.72 9.80 -2.88
C ARG A 9 -8.17 8.63 -3.76
N ALA A 10 -9.32 8.73 -4.41
CA ALA A 10 -9.82 7.71 -5.32
C ALA A 10 -8.88 7.51 -6.52
N THR A 11 -8.39 8.61 -7.12
CA THR A 11 -7.42 8.56 -8.22
C THR A 11 -6.11 7.86 -7.81
N ILE A 12 -5.59 8.15 -6.61
CA ILE A 12 -4.38 7.51 -6.10
C ILE A 12 -4.59 6.01 -5.89
N LEU A 13 -5.72 5.60 -5.30
CA LEU A 13 -6.01 4.18 -5.09
C LEU A 13 -6.15 3.43 -6.41
N ASN A 14 -6.87 3.99 -7.39
CA ASN A 14 -6.98 3.38 -8.73
C ASN A 14 -5.60 3.26 -9.40
N THR A 15 -4.77 4.29 -9.29
CA THR A 15 -3.39 4.24 -9.80
C THR A 15 -2.59 3.11 -9.16
N LEU A 16 -2.81 2.86 -7.87
CA LEU A 16 -2.13 1.80 -7.15
C LEU A 16 -2.63 0.41 -7.53
N HIS A 17 -3.93 0.23 -7.81
CA HIS A 17 -4.47 -1.03 -8.35
C HIS A 17 -3.70 -1.46 -9.61
N ASP A 18 -3.48 -0.55 -10.55
CA ASP A 18 -2.81 -0.84 -11.82
C ASP A 18 -1.35 -1.30 -11.69
N VAL A 19 -0.68 -0.95 -10.57
CA VAL A 19 0.75 -1.21 -10.38
C VAL A 19 1.05 -2.17 -9.24
N MET A 20 0.07 -2.57 -8.43
CA MET A 20 0.33 -3.31 -7.21
C MET A 20 0.97 -4.68 -7.47
N GLY A 21 0.52 -5.39 -8.51
CA GLY A 21 1.16 -6.64 -8.94
C GLY A 21 2.64 -6.47 -9.25
N LYS A 22 3.03 -5.38 -9.93
CA LYS A 22 4.43 -5.06 -10.21
C LYS A 22 5.21 -4.66 -8.96
N ILE A 23 4.57 -3.98 -8.01
CA ILE A 23 5.20 -3.57 -6.76
C ILE A 23 5.53 -4.79 -5.89
N LEU A 24 4.60 -5.74 -5.81
CA LEU A 24 4.70 -6.93 -4.97
C LEU A 24 5.32 -8.15 -5.67
N GLY A 25 5.52 -8.09 -6.99
CA GLY A 25 5.99 -9.24 -7.75
C GLY A 25 4.95 -10.36 -7.86
N LEU A 26 3.66 -10.01 -7.78
CA LEU A 26 2.52 -10.92 -7.85
C LEU A 26 1.77 -10.73 -9.17
N PRO A 27 1.00 -11.75 -9.63
CA PRO A 27 0.09 -11.61 -10.76
C PRO A 27 -0.81 -10.38 -10.59
N GLY A 28 -0.90 -9.56 -11.64
CA GLY A 28 -1.71 -8.33 -11.63
C GLY A 28 -3.20 -8.61 -11.39
N GLU A 29 -3.69 -9.74 -11.89
CA GLU A 29 -5.06 -10.24 -11.72
C GLU A 29 -5.48 -10.33 -10.25
N TYR A 30 -4.54 -10.53 -9.31
CA TYR A 30 -4.84 -10.60 -7.88
C TYR A 30 -5.42 -9.29 -7.34
N PHE A 31 -5.18 -8.16 -8.01
CA PHE A 31 -5.58 -6.83 -7.57
C PHE A 31 -6.77 -6.27 -8.36
N GLU A 32 -7.40 -7.10 -9.21
CA GLU A 32 -8.67 -6.77 -9.85
C GLU A 32 -9.82 -6.79 -8.83
N THR A 33 -10.82 -5.94 -9.03
CA THR A 33 -11.91 -5.70 -8.07
C THR A 33 -12.70 -6.96 -7.71
N GLU A 34 -12.83 -7.91 -8.63
CA GLU A 34 -13.62 -9.13 -8.45
C GLU A 34 -12.78 -10.33 -7.99
N TYR A 35 -11.45 -10.17 -7.88
CA TYR A 35 -10.56 -11.25 -7.55
C TYR A 35 -10.54 -11.54 -6.04
N SER A 36 -10.81 -12.78 -5.66
CA SER A 36 -10.69 -13.22 -4.27
C SER A 36 -9.24 -13.47 -3.87
N ARG A 37 -8.66 -12.51 -3.16
CA ARG A 37 -7.29 -12.58 -2.60
C ARG A 37 -7.17 -13.50 -1.38
N GLU A 38 -8.28 -13.80 -0.69
CA GLU A 38 -8.29 -14.53 0.58
C GLU A 38 -7.74 -15.97 0.47
N SER A 39 -7.87 -16.58 -0.70
CA SER A 39 -7.43 -17.95 -0.99
C SER A 39 -5.97 -18.04 -1.46
N GLN A 40 -5.32 -16.92 -1.79
CA GLN A 40 -3.98 -16.96 -2.38
C GLN A 40 -2.90 -17.28 -1.33
N PRO A 41 -2.16 -18.39 -1.44
CA PRO A 41 -1.18 -18.79 -0.43
C PRO A 41 -0.12 -17.71 -0.16
N ASP A 42 0.37 -17.06 -1.22
CA ASP A 42 1.41 -16.03 -1.12
C ASP A 42 0.90 -14.80 -0.35
N ILE A 43 -0.34 -14.36 -0.63
CA ILE A 43 -0.96 -13.23 0.08
C ILE A 43 -1.22 -13.58 1.55
N ARG A 44 -1.67 -14.81 1.83
CA ARG A 44 -1.88 -15.29 3.20
C ARG A 44 -0.55 -15.31 3.98
N ALA A 45 0.53 -15.76 3.35
CA ALA A 45 1.86 -15.74 3.94
C ALA A 45 2.33 -14.30 4.23
N MET A 46 2.15 -13.38 3.27
CA MET A 46 2.47 -11.96 3.43
C MET A 46 1.71 -11.31 4.59
N LEU A 47 0.46 -11.73 4.83
CA LEU A 47 -0.39 -11.24 5.91
C LEU A 47 -0.19 -11.97 7.25
N GLY A 48 0.51 -13.11 7.27
CA GLY A 48 0.68 -13.94 8.47
C GLY A 48 -0.60 -14.68 8.86
N ILE A 49 -1.47 -14.95 7.89
CA ILE A 49 -2.71 -15.70 8.09
C ILE A 49 -2.39 -17.19 8.12
N THR A 50 -2.73 -17.85 9.22
CA THR A 50 -2.56 -19.31 9.37
C THR A 50 -3.88 -20.04 9.15
N ILE A 51 -3.82 -21.38 9.05
CA ILE A 51 -5.02 -22.23 8.98
C ILE A 51 -5.83 -22.12 10.28
N GLU A 52 -5.14 -22.00 11.42
CA GLU A 52 -5.75 -21.86 12.75
C GLU A 52 -6.43 -20.50 12.94
N HIS A 53 -5.87 -19.44 12.32
CA HIS A 53 -6.34 -18.07 12.48
C HIS A 53 -6.60 -17.40 11.12
N PRO A 54 -7.58 -17.89 10.34
CA PRO A 54 -7.76 -17.53 8.93
C PRO A 54 -8.21 -16.08 8.71
N ARG A 55 -8.64 -15.38 9.77
CA ARG A 55 -9.14 -13.99 9.73
C ARG A 55 -8.48 -13.08 10.75
N THR A 56 -7.32 -13.49 11.26
CA THR A 56 -6.55 -12.67 12.19
C THR A 56 -5.44 -11.95 11.42
N TYR A 57 -5.49 -10.62 11.43
CA TYR A 57 -4.52 -9.77 10.75
C TYR A 57 -3.61 -9.14 11.82
N PRO A 58 -2.37 -9.62 11.99
CA PRO A 58 -1.43 -9.04 12.95
C PRO A 58 -1.12 -7.58 12.59
N LEU A 59 -0.83 -6.76 13.61
CA LEU A 59 -0.38 -5.38 13.39
C LEU A 59 0.94 -5.35 12.62
N LEU A 60 1.88 -6.20 13.02
CA LEU A 60 3.17 -6.34 12.34
C LEU A 60 3.12 -7.59 11.46
N PHE A 61 2.48 -7.48 10.30
CA PHE A 61 2.34 -8.58 9.36
C PHE A 61 3.67 -8.88 8.63
N PRO A 62 3.93 -10.15 8.24
CA PRO A 62 5.19 -10.61 7.68
C PRO A 62 5.75 -9.76 6.54
N MET A 63 4.92 -9.21 5.67
CA MET A 63 5.37 -8.37 4.54
C MET A 63 6.17 -7.13 4.98
N LEU A 64 6.09 -6.71 6.25
CA LEU A 64 6.89 -5.63 6.79
C LEU A 64 8.34 -6.03 7.08
N TYR A 65 8.67 -7.32 7.04
CA TYR A 65 9.98 -7.86 7.36
C TYR A 65 10.66 -8.46 6.13
N PRO A 66 11.99 -8.39 6.03
CA PRO A 66 12.76 -9.11 5.02
C PRO A 66 12.34 -10.58 4.97
N ASP A 67 12.14 -11.10 3.76
CA ASP A 67 11.86 -12.52 3.52
C ASP A 67 10.66 -13.07 4.30
N LEU A 68 9.74 -12.19 4.72
CA LEU A 68 8.58 -12.50 5.56
C LEU A 68 8.94 -13.03 6.96
N ASP A 69 10.19 -12.86 7.41
CA ASP A 69 10.67 -13.33 8.70
C ASP A 69 10.35 -12.33 9.82
N VAL A 70 9.28 -12.61 10.58
CA VAL A 70 8.86 -11.81 11.74
C VAL A 70 9.89 -11.85 12.88
N GLY A 71 10.82 -12.82 12.89
CA GLY A 71 11.94 -12.88 13.82
C GLY A 71 13.07 -11.89 13.50
N SER A 72 13.03 -11.28 12.32
CA SER A 72 14.05 -10.32 11.89
C SER A 72 14.03 -9.05 12.73
N LYS A 73 15.22 -8.60 13.16
CA LYS A 73 15.38 -7.30 13.86
C LYS A 73 15.12 -6.09 12.96
N LYS A 74 14.90 -6.31 11.66
CA LYS A 74 14.72 -5.26 10.65
C LYS A 74 13.23 -5.08 10.33
N LEU A 75 12.47 -4.54 11.28
CA LEU A 75 11.11 -4.06 11.00
C LEU A 75 11.16 -2.99 9.88
N PHE A 76 10.27 -3.10 8.90
CA PHE A 76 10.26 -2.33 7.65
C PHE A 76 11.44 -2.61 6.71
N GLY A 77 12.09 -3.76 6.84
CA GLY A 77 13.20 -4.14 5.98
C GLY A 77 12.82 -4.33 4.50
N ASN A 78 11.54 -4.56 4.19
CA ASN A 78 10.97 -4.49 2.83
C ASN A 78 10.63 -3.05 2.40
N TRP A 79 11.49 -2.09 2.75
CA TRP A 79 11.24 -0.67 2.54
C TRP A 79 11.00 -0.31 1.06
N GLN A 80 11.54 -1.09 0.12
CA GLN A 80 11.40 -0.85 -1.32
C GLN A 80 9.93 -0.93 -1.76
N VAL A 81 9.13 -1.81 -1.14
CA VAL A 81 7.69 -1.92 -1.43
C VAL A 81 6.97 -0.65 -0.99
N LEU A 82 7.22 -0.19 0.24
CA LEU A 82 6.65 1.05 0.76
C LEU A 82 7.08 2.28 -0.06
N ALA A 83 8.35 2.33 -0.44
CA ALA A 83 8.89 3.39 -1.29
C ALA A 83 8.24 3.39 -2.69
N LYS A 84 8.02 2.22 -3.29
CA LYS A 84 7.32 2.11 -4.58
C LYS A 84 5.85 2.52 -4.46
N ILE A 85 5.14 2.15 -3.40
CA ILE A 85 3.76 2.61 -3.15
C ILE A 85 3.73 4.15 -3.09
N LEU A 86 4.63 4.76 -2.31
CA LEU A 86 4.73 6.22 -2.21
C LEU A 86 5.12 6.86 -3.54
N LYS A 87 6.06 6.25 -4.28
CA LYS A 87 6.50 6.75 -5.58
C LYS A 87 5.34 6.73 -6.60
N ALA A 88 4.60 5.63 -6.69
CA ALA A 88 3.43 5.53 -7.55
C ALA A 88 2.35 6.54 -7.16
N ALA A 89 2.07 6.66 -5.86
CA ALA A 89 1.06 7.58 -5.35
C ALA A 89 1.40 9.04 -5.62
N LEU A 90 2.69 9.42 -5.57
CA LEU A 90 3.11 10.81 -5.69
C LEU A 90 3.51 11.23 -7.11
N PHE A 91 4.08 10.31 -7.89
CA PHE A 91 4.66 10.56 -9.22
C PHE A 91 3.90 9.84 -10.35
N GLY A 92 2.89 9.03 -10.02
CA GLY A 92 2.09 8.28 -10.98
C GLY A 92 2.66 6.89 -11.31
N PRO A 93 1.90 6.06 -12.05
CA PRO A 93 2.20 4.63 -12.23
C PRO A 93 3.44 4.37 -13.09
N THR A 94 3.74 5.26 -14.05
CA THR A 94 4.94 5.19 -14.91
C THR A 94 6.24 5.36 -14.13
N SER A 95 6.19 5.99 -12.95
CA SER A 95 7.37 6.19 -12.09
C SER A 95 7.97 4.88 -11.55
N ILE A 96 7.20 3.80 -11.55
CA ILE A 96 7.63 2.45 -11.13
C ILE A 96 8.37 1.72 -12.25
N GLN A 97 8.15 2.11 -13.52
CA GLN A 97 8.65 1.44 -14.71
C GLN A 97 9.88 2.13 -15.35
N ALA A 98 10.25 3.33 -14.89
CA ALA A 98 11.34 4.09 -15.49
C ALA A 98 12.71 3.46 -15.19
N THR A 99 13.16 2.58 -16.09
CA THR A 99 14.51 2.01 -16.13
C THR A 99 15.39 2.91 -16.98
N HIS A 100 16.02 3.94 -16.38
CA HIS A 100 17.19 4.69 -16.90
C HIS A 100 17.32 5.07 -18.39
N GLN A 101 16.26 5.03 -19.20
CA GLN A 101 16.29 5.40 -20.61
C GLN A 101 15.05 6.23 -20.94
N SER A 102 15.17 7.54 -20.79
CA SER A 102 14.65 8.52 -21.75
C SER A 102 14.96 9.92 -21.23
N GLY A 103 16.04 10.51 -21.74
CA GLY A 103 16.28 11.95 -21.72
C GLY A 103 15.29 12.72 -22.61
N HIS A 104 14.05 12.26 -22.73
CA HIS A 104 13.01 12.94 -23.48
C HIS A 104 11.86 13.25 -22.53
N LEU A 105 11.68 14.54 -22.32
CA LEU A 105 10.66 15.21 -21.52
C LEU A 105 9.29 14.55 -21.72
N LEU A 106 8.92 13.63 -20.82
CA LEU A 106 7.55 13.20 -20.67
C LEU A 106 6.74 14.43 -20.25
N THR A 107 5.91 14.88 -21.18
CA THR A 107 4.84 15.86 -21.06
C THR A 107 4.50 16.24 -19.61
N ARG A 108 4.78 17.51 -19.31
CA ARG A 108 4.73 18.28 -18.06
C ARG A 108 3.38 18.22 -17.29
N ARG A 109 2.88 17.04 -16.92
CA ARG A 109 1.88 16.93 -15.86
C ARG A 109 2.60 17.12 -14.52
N LYS A 110 2.18 18.12 -13.75
CA LYS A 110 2.72 18.31 -12.40
C LYS A 110 2.40 17.06 -11.59
N THR A 111 3.41 16.45 -11.00
CA THR A 111 3.24 15.32 -10.07
C THR A 111 2.58 15.80 -8.78
N TYR A 112 1.98 14.92 -7.98
CA TYR A 112 1.42 15.34 -6.69
C TYR A 112 2.49 15.91 -5.76
N THR A 113 3.74 15.45 -5.85
CA THR A 113 4.87 16.10 -5.16
C THR A 113 5.07 17.55 -5.57
N GLN A 114 4.94 17.87 -6.86
CA GLN A 114 5.06 19.25 -7.36
C GLN A 114 3.82 20.09 -7.06
N ILE A 115 2.62 19.49 -7.10
CA ILE A 115 1.35 20.18 -6.79
C ILE A 115 1.27 20.50 -5.29
N TRP A 116 1.71 19.57 -4.43
CA TRP A 116 1.61 19.69 -2.98
C TRP A 116 2.90 20.13 -2.29
N GLY A 117 3.99 20.36 -3.04
CA GLY A 117 5.28 20.83 -2.50
C GLY A 117 5.95 19.81 -1.56
N VAL A 118 5.77 18.51 -1.81
CA VAL A 118 6.33 17.46 -0.94
C VAL A 118 7.84 17.32 -1.18
N THR A 119 8.65 17.69 -0.19
CA THR A 119 10.12 17.61 -0.23
C THR A 119 10.70 16.52 0.67
N THR A 120 9.93 16.03 1.64
CA THR A 120 10.38 15.02 2.62
C THR A 120 9.23 14.09 2.98
N LEU A 121 9.53 12.80 3.15
CA LEU A 121 8.54 11.83 3.63
C LEU A 121 8.37 11.96 5.14
N THR A 122 7.12 12.13 5.58
CA THR A 122 6.79 12.17 7.00
C THR A 122 6.49 10.75 7.51
N PRO A 123 6.61 10.50 8.83
CA PRO A 123 6.13 9.25 9.43
C PRO A 123 4.67 8.93 9.06
N GLY A 124 3.84 9.96 8.89
CA GLY A 124 2.46 9.82 8.41
C GLY A 124 2.36 9.28 6.99
N ALA A 125 3.24 9.69 6.07
CA ALA A 125 3.28 9.15 4.71
C ALA A 125 3.66 7.66 4.71
N VAL A 126 4.63 7.27 5.54
CA VAL A 126 5.04 5.86 5.67
C VAL A 126 3.92 5.02 6.30
N ALA A 127 3.29 5.51 7.39
CA ALA A 127 2.13 4.86 8.00
C ALA A 127 0.96 4.68 7.01
N TRP A 128 0.75 5.66 6.14
CA TRP A 128 -0.23 5.58 5.06
C TRP A 128 0.14 4.48 4.06
N ALA A 129 1.39 4.42 3.61
CA ALA A 129 1.86 3.38 2.69
C ALA A 129 1.70 1.96 3.27
N ILE A 130 2.00 1.77 4.57
CA ILE A 130 1.79 0.50 5.26
C ILE A 130 0.29 0.14 5.31
N THR A 131 -0.57 1.12 5.60
CA THR A 131 -2.02 0.90 5.66
C THR A 131 -2.59 0.54 4.29
N VAL A 132 -2.10 1.20 3.23
CA VAL A 132 -2.42 0.89 1.83
C VAL A 132 -1.95 -0.51 1.46
N LEU A 133 -0.72 -0.88 1.82
CA LEU A 133 -0.20 -2.23 1.60
C LEU A 133 -1.10 -3.29 2.26
N LEU A 134 -1.49 -3.08 3.52
CA LEU A 134 -2.41 -3.96 4.23
C LEU A 134 -3.76 -4.07 3.50
N PHE A 135 -4.32 -2.95 3.03
CA PHE A 135 -5.58 -2.95 2.26
C PHE A 135 -5.45 -3.75 0.95
N PHE A 136 -4.37 -3.55 0.19
CA PHE A 136 -4.16 -4.26 -1.07
C PHE A 136 -3.87 -5.75 -0.92
N LEU A 137 -3.35 -6.17 0.24
CA LEU A 137 -3.23 -7.60 0.56
C LEU A 137 -4.54 -8.18 1.14
N SER A 138 -5.33 -7.36 1.82
CA SER A 138 -6.63 -7.80 2.38
C SER A 138 -7.63 -8.20 1.29
N PRO A 139 -8.69 -8.96 1.61
CA PRO A 139 -9.77 -9.24 0.68
C PRO A 139 -10.72 -8.06 0.44
N ASP A 140 -10.48 -6.87 1.00
CA ASP A 140 -11.41 -5.74 0.88
C ASP A 140 -11.26 -5.00 -0.46
N ILE A 141 -12.39 -4.66 -1.07
CA ILE A 141 -12.47 -3.90 -2.32
C ILE A 141 -12.71 -2.40 -2.11
N SER A 142 -13.15 -2.01 -0.91
CA SER A 142 -13.44 -0.62 -0.58
C SER A 142 -13.29 -0.38 0.92
N PHE A 143 -13.10 0.89 1.27
CA PHE A 143 -13.23 1.38 2.63
C PHE A 143 -14.67 1.83 2.83
N LEU A 144 -15.41 1.27 3.79
CA LEU A 144 -16.68 1.86 4.20
C LEU A 144 -16.44 3.27 4.78
N GLY A 145 -17.51 4.07 4.93
CA GLY A 145 -17.42 5.46 5.39
C GLY A 145 -16.77 5.64 6.78
N ASP A 146 -16.73 4.57 7.58
CA ASP A 146 -16.05 4.48 8.88
C ASP A 146 -14.56 4.08 8.77
N GLY A 147 -14.11 3.65 7.60
CA GLY A 147 -12.76 3.17 7.33
C GLY A 147 -12.54 1.70 7.70
N VAL A 148 -13.61 0.90 7.84
CA VAL A 148 -13.54 -0.53 8.15
C VAL A 148 -13.70 -1.36 6.88
N GLY A 149 -12.90 -2.42 6.75
CA GLY A 149 -13.01 -3.41 5.67
C GLY A 149 -14.30 -4.22 5.76
N VAL A 150 -15.03 -4.35 4.64
CA VAL A 150 -16.29 -5.10 4.59
C VAL A 150 -16.08 -6.57 4.94
N THR A 151 -15.03 -7.17 4.39
CA THR A 151 -14.74 -8.61 4.48
C THR A 151 -13.79 -8.90 5.62
N SER A 152 -12.66 -8.17 5.67
CA SER A 152 -11.61 -8.41 6.66
C SER A 152 -11.97 -7.92 8.07
N LYS A 153 -12.92 -6.98 8.19
CA LYS A 153 -13.25 -6.23 9.41
C LYS A 153 -12.07 -5.42 9.99
N ILE A 154 -11.01 -5.20 9.22
CA ILE A 154 -9.88 -4.37 9.65
C ILE A 154 -10.31 -2.90 9.71
N SER A 155 -10.09 -2.26 10.85
CA SER A 155 -10.20 -0.80 10.98
C SER A 155 -8.93 -0.12 10.45
N TYR A 156 -8.94 0.27 9.17
CA TYR A 156 -7.77 0.90 8.52
C TYR A 156 -7.40 2.23 9.16
N LYS A 157 -8.39 2.96 9.68
CA LYS A 157 -8.19 4.20 10.43
C LYS A 157 -7.39 3.95 11.71
N GLU A 158 -7.72 2.91 12.47
CA GLU A 158 -6.98 2.54 13.67
C GLU A 158 -5.59 2.04 13.34
N ARG A 159 -5.46 1.20 12.31
CA ARG A 159 -4.16 0.71 11.81
C ARG A 159 -3.22 1.85 11.46
N PHE A 160 -3.71 2.83 10.68
CA PHE A 160 -2.94 4.04 10.37
C PHE A 160 -2.45 4.75 11.64
N GLY A 161 -3.34 4.92 12.64
CA GLY A 161 -2.99 5.53 13.92
C GLY A 161 -1.93 4.74 14.69
N GLN A 162 -2.00 3.41 14.69
CA GLN A 162 -1.03 2.52 15.32
C GLN A 162 0.34 2.60 14.63
N TYR A 163 0.39 2.51 13.29
CA TYR A 163 1.63 2.64 12.53
C TYR A 163 2.28 4.01 12.69
N LYS A 164 1.48 5.07 12.69
CA LYS A 164 2.00 6.42 12.89
C LYS A 164 2.66 6.57 14.27
N ARG A 165 2.08 5.98 15.33
CA ARG A 165 2.69 5.99 16.67
C ARG A 165 4.00 5.21 16.70
N LEU A 166 4.02 4.02 16.09
CA LEU A 166 5.22 3.18 16.02
C LEU A 166 6.40 3.86 15.31
N LEU A 167 6.13 4.75 14.34
CA LEU A 167 7.17 5.45 13.57
C LEU A 167 7.66 6.75 14.21
N ILE A 168 6.95 7.27 15.22
CA ILE A 168 7.30 8.52 15.93
C ILE A 168 7.99 8.23 17.26
N GLN A 169 7.74 7.06 17.84
CA GLN A 169 8.42 6.55 19.04
C GLN A 169 9.90 6.30 18.76
#